data_AF-A0ABD7V1V3-F1
#
_entry.id   AF-A0ABD7V1V3-F1
#
_cell.length_a   1.000
_cell.length_b   1.000
_cell.length_c   1.000
_cell.angle_alpha   90.00
_cell.angle_beta   90.00
_cell.angle_gamma   90.00
#
_symmetry.space_group_name_H-M   'P 1'
#
loop_
_entity.id
_entity.type
_entity.pdbx_description
1 polymer ?
#
loop_
_entity_poly.entity_id
_entity_poly.type
_entity_poly.pdbx_seq_one_letter_code
_entity_poly.pdbx_strand_id
1 'polypeptide(L)'
;MTTTKIRLAAAGASLAIAAGALAAAGATQATASSVAPSCNAHQQHVTSVVTANSAATICRWGDGDLEYRGLARSTGDTIRLPVSEVHEQENGSGRLVYVAHNNGYRYLLFDGLGLSIVGPDGLLISSEDAI
;
A
#
# COMPACT_ATOMS: atom_id res chain seq x y z
N MET A 1 -13.28 -45.78 8.56
CA MET A 1 -13.68 -44.36 8.51
C MET A 1 -13.62 -43.92 7.07
N THR A 2 -14.75 -43.48 6.54
CA THR A 2 -14.99 -43.23 5.11
C THR A 2 -14.85 -41.74 4.85
N THR A 3 -13.90 -41.33 4.01
CA THR A 3 -13.82 -39.95 3.50
C THR A 3 -14.19 -39.96 2.03
N THR A 4 -15.40 -39.48 1.77
CA THR A 4 -16.04 -39.38 0.45
C THR A 4 -15.29 -38.41 -0.45
N LYS A 5 -14.96 -38.87 -1.65
CA LYS A 5 -14.45 -38.06 -2.77
C LYS A 5 -15.64 -37.43 -3.49
N ILE A 6 -15.59 -36.13 -3.77
CA ILE A 6 -16.48 -35.52 -4.76
C ILE A 6 -15.60 -34.89 -5.85
N ARG A 7 -15.57 -35.56 -7.00
CA ARG A 7 -15.17 -34.97 -8.28
C ARG A 7 -16.43 -34.37 -8.91
N LEU A 8 -16.42 -33.09 -9.22
CA LEU A 8 -17.42 -32.50 -10.11
C LEU A 8 -16.88 -32.52 -11.54
N ALA A 9 -17.51 -33.32 -12.37
CA ALA A 9 -17.37 -33.30 -13.81
C ALA A 9 -18.60 -32.60 -14.43
N ALA A 10 -18.32 -31.83 -15.48
CA ALA A 10 -19.17 -31.46 -16.62
C ALA A 10 -20.51 -30.77 -16.36
N ALA A 11 -20.66 -29.57 -16.94
CA ALA A 11 -21.85 -29.22 -17.71
C ALA A 11 -21.49 -28.15 -18.74
N GLY A 12 -21.39 -28.56 -20.01
CA GLY A 12 -21.58 -27.64 -21.11
C GLY A 12 -23.01 -27.12 -21.05
N ALA A 13 -23.15 -25.80 -20.98
CA ALA A 13 -24.42 -25.13 -21.17
C ALA A 13 -24.16 -23.95 -22.10
N SER A 14 -24.42 -24.18 -23.39
CA SER A 14 -24.56 -23.12 -24.37
C SER A 14 -25.79 -22.29 -24.01
N LEU A 15 -25.61 -21.17 -23.30
CA LEU A 15 -26.63 -20.14 -23.21
C LEU A 15 -26.34 -19.08 -24.27
N ALA A 16 -27.08 -19.15 -25.37
CA ALA A 16 -27.34 -17.99 -26.22
C ALA A 16 -28.06 -16.94 -25.37
N ILE A 17 -27.42 -15.80 -25.11
CA ILE A 17 -28.05 -14.67 -24.45
C ILE A 17 -28.20 -13.57 -25.49
N ALA A 18 -29.46 -13.27 -25.75
CA ALA A 18 -29.98 -12.27 -26.65
C ALA A 18 -29.39 -10.88 -26.35
N ALA A 19 -29.26 -10.09 -27.41
CA ALA A 19 -29.13 -8.65 -27.33
C ALA A 19 -30.28 -8.08 -26.49
N GLY A 20 -29.94 -7.54 -25.33
CA GLY A 20 -30.88 -6.95 -24.39
C GLY A 20 -30.11 -6.09 -23.41
N ALA A 21 -30.01 -4.80 -23.72
CA ALA A 21 -29.41 -3.79 -22.88
C ALA A 21 -30.13 -3.73 -21.52
N LEU A 22 -29.45 -4.07 -20.42
CA LEU A 22 -29.79 -3.63 -19.07
C LEU A 22 -28.53 -3.65 -18.18
N ALA A 23 -28.04 -2.43 -17.87
CA ALA A 23 -27.27 -2.03 -16.70
C ALA A 23 -26.18 -2.99 -16.18
N ALA A 24 -24.96 -2.82 -16.68
CA ALA A 24 -23.76 -3.21 -15.94
C ALA A 24 -23.68 -2.36 -14.66
N ALA A 25 -24.15 -2.92 -13.55
CA ALA A 25 -23.88 -2.40 -12.21
C ALA A 25 -22.36 -2.32 -12.04
N GLY A 26 -21.87 -1.08 -11.91
CA GLY A 26 -20.46 -0.74 -11.98
C GLY A 26 -19.64 -1.46 -10.93
N ALA A 27 -18.73 -2.32 -11.38
CA ALA A 27 -17.45 -2.44 -10.70
C ALA A 27 -16.63 -1.21 -11.10
N THR A 28 -16.76 -0.12 -10.34
CA THR A 28 -15.79 0.97 -10.40
C THR A 28 -14.49 0.39 -9.88
N GLN A 29 -13.65 -0.13 -10.78
CA GLN A 29 -12.23 -0.31 -10.46
C GLN A 29 -11.73 1.08 -10.09
N ALA A 30 -11.50 1.31 -8.80
CA ALA A 30 -10.83 2.52 -8.35
C ALA A 30 -9.52 2.60 -9.15
N THR A 31 -9.43 3.60 -10.03
CA THR A 31 -8.20 3.87 -10.75
C THR A 31 -7.18 4.22 -9.67
N ALA A 32 -6.17 3.36 -9.52
CA ALA A 32 -5.12 3.52 -8.52
C ALA A 32 -4.58 4.96 -8.62
N SER A 33 -4.86 5.81 -7.62
CA SER A 33 -4.43 7.21 -7.61
C SER A 33 -2.92 7.26 -7.88
N SER A 34 -2.49 7.91 -8.96
CA SER A 34 -1.07 8.05 -9.33
C SER A 34 -0.30 8.98 -8.39
N VAL A 35 -0.96 9.48 -7.34
CA VAL A 35 -0.49 10.59 -6.53
C VAL A 35 -0.24 10.10 -5.11
N ALA A 36 0.96 10.34 -4.60
CA ALA A 36 1.30 10.12 -3.21
C ALA A 36 0.45 11.01 -2.28
N PRO A 37 0.20 10.60 -1.02
CA PRO A 37 -0.53 11.41 -0.06
C PRO A 37 0.10 12.80 0.10
N SER A 38 -0.71 13.86 0.14
CA SER A 38 -0.19 15.21 0.37
C SER A 38 0.03 15.50 1.86
N CYS A 39 1.01 16.35 2.13
CA CYS A 39 1.19 16.97 3.43
C CYS A 39 0.09 18.01 3.71
N ASN A 40 -0.20 18.25 4.99
CA ASN A 40 -1.12 19.30 5.42
C ASN A 40 -0.52 20.70 5.14
N ALA A 41 -1.37 21.74 5.18
CA ALA A 41 -0.98 23.13 4.86
C ALA A 41 0.15 23.72 5.74
N HIS A 42 0.44 23.13 6.90
CA HIS A 42 1.50 23.56 7.82
C HIS A 42 2.67 22.58 7.90
N GLN A 43 2.70 21.61 6.98
CA GLN A 43 3.77 20.62 6.89
C GLN A 43 4.60 20.85 5.64
N GLN A 44 5.89 20.56 5.76
CA GLN A 44 6.82 20.51 4.64
C GLN A 44 6.91 19.09 4.10
N HIS A 45 6.95 18.96 2.77
CA HIS A 45 7.24 17.68 2.13
C HIS A 45 8.72 17.32 2.35
N VAL A 46 8.99 16.12 2.82
CA VAL A 46 10.36 15.59 2.96
C VAL A 46 10.69 14.65 1.81
N THR A 47 9.88 13.60 1.64
CA THR A 47 10.01 12.65 0.53
C THR A 47 8.68 11.94 0.27
N SER A 48 8.54 11.32 -0.89
CA SER A 48 7.38 10.52 -1.25
C SER A 48 7.78 9.37 -2.16
N VAL A 49 7.10 8.25 -1.99
CA VAL A 49 7.25 7.06 -2.83
C VAL A 49 5.87 6.64 -3.33
N VAL A 50 5.78 6.37 -4.62
CA VAL A 50 4.62 5.74 -5.25
C VAL A 50 5.07 4.39 -5.77
N THR A 51 4.30 3.36 -5.49
CA THR A 51 4.51 1.97 -5.94
C THR A 51 3.27 1.51 -6.69
N ALA A 52 3.26 0.29 -7.23
CA ALA A 52 2.10 -0.25 -7.92
C ALA A 52 0.82 -0.27 -7.05
N ASN A 53 0.90 -0.70 -5.77
CA ASN A 53 -0.28 -0.88 -4.92
C ASN A 53 -0.36 0.10 -3.74
N SER A 54 0.72 0.81 -3.44
CA SER A 54 0.80 1.70 -2.29
C SER A 54 1.48 3.01 -2.65
N ALA A 55 1.22 4.06 -1.88
CA ALA A 55 2.01 5.28 -1.91
C ALA A 55 2.18 5.82 -0.49
N ALA A 56 3.30 6.48 -0.22
CA ALA A 56 3.50 7.14 1.05
C ALA A 56 4.33 8.40 0.93
N THR A 57 4.13 9.30 1.88
CA THR A 57 4.81 10.59 1.96
C THR A 57 5.26 10.82 3.39
N ILE A 58 6.48 11.32 3.55
CA ILE A 58 7.00 11.84 4.81
C ILE A 58 6.81 13.34 4.83
N CYS A 59 6.11 13.82 5.85
CA CYS A 59 5.84 15.22 6.09
C CYS A 59 6.57 15.67 7.36
N ARG A 60 7.01 16.92 7.39
CA ARG A 60 7.67 17.53 8.55
C ARG A 60 6.85 18.69 9.08
N TRP A 61 6.60 18.72 10.38
CA TRP A 61 5.97 19.82 11.08
C TRP A 61 6.97 20.95 11.36
N GLY A 62 6.47 22.14 11.71
CA GLY A 62 7.32 23.31 11.98
C GLY A 62 8.23 23.15 13.21
N ASP A 63 7.90 22.25 14.12
CA ASP A 63 8.70 21.85 15.29
C ASP A 63 9.76 20.78 14.96
N GLY A 64 9.75 20.24 13.74
CA GLY A 64 10.68 19.22 13.27
C GLY A 64 10.14 17.80 13.32
N ASP A 65 8.96 17.57 13.90
CA ASP A 65 8.36 16.24 13.98
C ASP A 65 8.01 15.70 12.60
N LEU A 66 8.24 14.41 12.41
CA LEU A 66 8.00 13.72 11.14
C LEU A 66 6.73 12.88 11.22
N GLU A 67 5.94 12.92 10.16
CA GLU A 67 4.71 12.16 10.01
C GLU A 67 4.76 11.32 8.72
N TYR A 68 4.54 10.02 8.87
CA TYR A 68 4.34 9.08 7.79
C TYR A 68 2.88 9.10 7.37
N ARG A 69 2.63 9.29 6.08
CA ARG A 69 1.30 9.22 5.47
C ARG A 69 1.29 8.12 4.43
N GLY A 70 0.58 7.03 4.67
CA GLY A 70 0.40 5.94 3.73
C GLY A 70 -0.97 5.95 3.07
N LEU A 71 -1.01 5.43 1.85
CA LEU A 71 -2.21 5.19 1.05
C LEU A 71 -2.08 3.81 0.38
N ALA A 72 -3.02 2.92 0.66
CA ALA A 72 -3.23 1.72 -0.14
C ALA A 72 -4.00 2.12 -1.41
N ARG A 73 -3.37 2.02 -2.58
CA ARG A 73 -3.95 2.45 -3.86
C ARG A 73 -5.07 1.53 -4.35
N SER A 74 -5.08 0.27 -3.91
CA SER A 74 -6.10 -0.72 -4.26
C SER A 74 -7.42 -0.50 -3.53
N THR A 75 -7.38 -0.07 -2.26
CA THR A 75 -8.58 0.13 -1.43
C THR A 75 -8.91 1.59 -1.17
N GLY A 76 -7.94 2.50 -1.32
CA GLY A 76 -8.05 3.90 -0.93
C GLY A 76 -7.82 4.14 0.57
N ASP A 77 -7.48 3.11 1.34
CA ASP A 77 -7.26 3.24 2.78
C ASP A 77 -6.03 4.09 3.06
N THR A 78 -6.14 4.96 4.05
CA THR A 78 -5.05 5.85 4.45
C THR A 78 -4.64 5.61 5.89
N ILE A 79 -3.35 5.84 6.16
CA ILE A 79 -2.79 5.77 7.50
C ILE A 79 -1.91 6.98 7.75
N ARG A 80 -1.94 7.51 8.97
CA ARG A 80 -1.08 8.59 9.43
C ARG A 80 -0.45 8.18 10.74
N LEU A 81 0.88 8.21 10.80
CA LEU A 81 1.64 7.77 11.96
C LEU A 81 2.79 8.74 12.19
N PRO A 82 3.16 9.02 13.45
CA PRO A 82 4.45 9.65 13.72
C PRO A 82 5.58 8.73 13.24
N VAL A 83 6.60 9.32 12.61
CA VAL A 83 7.86 8.61 12.33
C VAL A 83 8.62 8.53 13.63
N SER A 84 8.98 7.32 14.05
CA SER A 84 9.69 7.07 15.30
C SER A 84 11.19 6.91 15.12
N GLU A 85 11.63 6.51 13.93
CA GLU A 85 13.04 6.28 13.64
C GLU A 85 13.40 6.75 12.22
N VAL A 86 14.61 7.27 12.07
CA VAL A 86 15.20 7.63 10.78
C VAL A 86 16.60 7.05 10.74
N HIS A 87 16.86 6.19 9.75
CA HIS A 87 18.12 5.49 9.57
C HIS A 87 18.75 5.87 8.24
N GLU A 88 20.07 5.84 8.14
CA GLU A 88 20.75 5.86 6.84
C GLU A 88 20.84 4.42 6.31
N GLN A 89 20.67 4.22 5.00
CA GLN A 89 20.81 2.90 4.40
C GLN A 89 22.25 2.41 4.47
N GLU A 90 22.42 1.17 4.94
CA GLU A 90 23.72 0.52 5.12
C GLU A 90 24.50 0.27 3.81
N ASN A 91 23.87 0.47 2.66
CA ASN A 91 24.51 0.35 1.34
C ASN A 91 25.42 1.55 0.98
N GLY A 92 25.58 2.52 1.87
CA GLY A 92 26.43 3.70 1.66
C GLY A 92 25.87 4.71 0.66
N SER A 93 24.58 4.61 0.32
CA SER A 93 23.93 5.54 -0.61
C SER A 93 23.64 6.93 -0.02
N GLY A 94 23.77 7.10 1.30
CA GLY A 94 23.35 8.32 2.00
C GLY A 94 21.83 8.50 2.07
N ARG A 95 21.05 7.54 1.56
CA ARG A 95 19.59 7.61 1.54
C ARG A 95 19.02 7.24 2.88
N LEU A 96 17.92 7.91 3.24
CA LEU A 96 17.25 7.69 4.51
C LEU A 96 16.17 6.61 4.41
N VAL A 97 15.95 5.93 5.52
CA VAL A 97 14.83 5.03 5.77
C VAL A 97 14.03 5.61 6.93
N TYR A 98 12.76 5.88 6.68
CA TYR A 98 11.84 6.41 7.69
C TYR A 98 10.97 5.27 8.19
N VAL A 99 10.90 5.11 9.52
CA VAL A 99 10.14 4.02 10.14
C VAL A 99 9.04 4.61 11.02
N ALA A 100 7.81 4.15 10.79
CA ALA A 100 6.67 4.41 11.64
C ALA A 100 6.13 3.09 12.20
N HIS A 101 5.58 3.12 13.42
CA HIS A 101 5.06 1.93 14.09
C HIS A 101 3.55 2.07 14.36
N ASN A 102 2.82 0.96 14.21
CA ASN A 102 1.42 0.88 14.62
C ASN A 102 1.07 -0.56 14.99
N ASN A 103 0.59 -0.79 16.21
CA ASN A 103 0.17 -2.12 16.68
C ASN A 103 1.21 -3.23 16.44
N GLY A 104 2.49 -2.93 16.62
CA GLY A 104 3.61 -3.85 16.39
C GLY A 104 4.05 -4.00 14.91
N TYR A 105 3.31 -3.43 13.96
CA TYR A 105 3.76 -3.33 12.58
C TYR A 105 4.74 -2.18 12.41
N ARG A 106 5.72 -2.37 11.53
CA ARG A 106 6.66 -1.34 11.07
C ARG A 106 6.36 -1.00 9.62
N TYR A 107 6.22 0.27 9.34
CA TYR A 107 6.05 0.84 8.01
C TYR A 107 7.33 1.57 7.65
N LEU A 108 8.01 1.09 6.62
CA LEU A 108 9.30 1.60 6.18
C LEU A 108 9.13 2.31 4.84
N LEU A 109 9.61 3.54 4.76
CA LEU A 109 9.78 4.26 3.51
C LEU A 109 11.26 4.42 3.22
N PHE A 110 11.70 3.85 2.10
CA PHE A 110 13.06 3.99 1.60
C PHE A 110 13.08 5.14 0.60
N ASP A 111 13.84 6.19 0.92
CA ASP A 111 13.83 7.45 0.17
C ASP A 111 14.07 7.24 -1.34
N GLY A 112 13.02 7.47 -2.14
CA GLY A 112 13.01 7.30 -3.59
C GLY A 112 13.29 5.88 -4.08
N LEU A 113 13.11 4.84 -3.26
CA LEU A 113 13.34 3.44 -3.65
C LEU A 113 12.11 2.56 -3.52
N GLY A 114 11.34 2.69 -2.44
CA GLY A 114 10.26 1.74 -2.19
C GLY A 114 9.66 1.85 -0.80
N LEU A 115 8.74 0.93 -0.54
CA LEU A 115 8.02 0.79 0.72
C LEU A 115 8.15 -0.64 1.23
N SER A 116 8.18 -0.82 2.54
CA SER A 116 8.03 -2.15 3.14
C SER A 116 7.19 -2.11 4.39
N ILE A 117 6.52 -3.21 4.67
CA ILE A 117 5.76 -3.44 5.90
C ILE A 117 6.30 -4.70 6.56
N VAL A 118 6.68 -4.59 7.82
CA VAL A 118 7.13 -5.73 8.62
C VAL A 118 6.12 -5.95 9.74
N GLY A 119 5.73 -7.21 9.93
CA GLY A 119 4.76 -7.63 10.93
C GLY A 119 5.32 -7.58 12.35
N PRO A 120 4.44 -7.73 13.36
CA PRO A 120 4.82 -7.79 14.77
C PRO A 120 5.69 -8.99 15.14
N ASP A 121 5.66 -10.05 14.33
CA ASP A 121 6.53 -11.23 14.40
C ASP A 121 7.91 -10.99 13.77
N GLY A 122 8.15 -9.80 13.20
CA GLY A 122 9.38 -9.46 12.49
C GLY A 122 9.43 -9.95 11.05
N LEU A 123 8.37 -10.59 10.54
CA LEU A 123 8.33 -11.10 9.16
C LEU A 123 7.95 -9.99 8.17
N LEU A 124 8.60 -10.00 7.01
CA LEU A 124 8.27 -9.09 5.92
C LEU A 124 6.88 -9.45 5.37
N ILE A 125 5.95 -8.50 5.45
CA ILE A 125 4.57 -8.63 4.96
C ILE A 125 4.43 -8.13 3.54
N SER A 126 5.09 -6.99 3.25
CA SER A 126 5.09 -6.38 1.92
C SER A 126 6.41 -5.68 1.66
N SER A 127 6.87 -5.75 0.41
CA SER A 127 7.98 -4.94 -0.10
C SER A 127 7.64 -4.56 -1.54
N GLU A 128 7.63 -3.28 -1.82
CA GLU A 128 7.20 -2.72 -3.10
C GLU A 128 8.20 -1.69 -3.58
N ASP A 129 8.64 -1.81 -4.83
CA ASP A 129 9.55 -0.86 -5.44
C ASP A 129 8.80 0.38 -5.95
N ALA A 130 9.50 1.52 -5.93
CA ALA A 130 9.01 2.76 -6.52
C ALA A 130 8.84 2.62 -8.04
N ILE A 131 7.84 3.30 -8.59
CA ILE A 131 7.57 3.38 -10.05
C ILE A 131 7.89 4.75 -10.64
#